data_AF-A0A329VZP0-F1
#
_entry.id   AF-A0A329VZP0-F1
#
_cell.length_a   1.000
_cell.length_b   1.000
_cell.length_c   1.000
_cell.angle_alpha   90.00
_cell.angle_beta   90.00
_cell.angle_gamma   90.00
#
_symmetry.space_group_name_H-M   'P 1'
#
loop_
_entity.id
_entity.type
_entity.pdbx_description
1 polymer ?
#
loop_
_entity_poly.entity_id
_entity_poly.type
_entity_poly.pdbx_seq_one_letter_code
_entity_poly.pdbx_strand_id
1 'polypeptide(L)' 'NTMMSNVKNSIRGTYHSISKKYLPRYLAEFCFRFNWRFNLKKTFEQLIYSCIRAAPIPEYLLKLAEIRW' A
#
# COMPACT_ATOMS: atom_id res chain seq x y z
N ASN A 1 -2.82 20.34 -6.93
CA ASN A 1 -1.66 20.22 -6.01
C ASN A 1 -1.95 19.43 -4.71
N THR A 2 -3.21 19.35 -4.24
CA THR A 2 -3.58 18.72 -2.95
C THR A 2 -3.32 17.22 -2.88
N MET A 3 -3.66 16.46 -3.94
CA MET A 3 -3.47 14.99 -3.93
C MET A 3 -2.01 14.57 -3.80
N MET A 4 -1.11 15.22 -4.54
CA MET A 4 0.33 14.93 -4.47
C MET A 4 0.91 15.28 -3.10
N SER A 5 0.44 16.37 -2.48
CA SER A 5 0.81 16.73 -1.11
C SER A 5 0.34 15.68 -0.10
N ASN A 6 -0.90 15.19 -0.25
CA ASN A 6 -1.47 14.16 0.62
C ASN A 6 -0.71 12.83 0.53
N VAL A 7 -0.32 12.40 -0.68
CA VAL A 7 0.52 11.21 -0.87
C VAL A 7 1.84 11.37 -0.11
N LYS A 8 2.53 12.50 -0.29
CA LYS A 8 3.82 12.76 0.38
C LYS A 8 3.68 12.75 1.91
N ASN A 9 2.67 13.43 2.44
CA ASN A 9 2.41 13.45 3.88
C ASN A 9 2.04 12.08 4.44
N SER A 10 1.22 11.30 3.72
CA SER A 10 0.82 9.96 4.16
C SER A 10 2.01 9.02 4.23
N ILE A 11 2.91 9.04 3.24
CA ILE A 11 4.11 8.20 3.24
C ILE A 11 5.05 8.63 4.36
N ARG A 12 5.33 9.94 4.49
CA ARG A 12 6.23 10.48 5.51
C ARG A 12 5.71 10.27 6.94
N GLY A 13 4.40 10.28 7.15
CA GLY A 13 3.78 10.06 8.46
C GLY A 13 3.63 8.59 8.86
N THR A 14 3.62 7.67 7.89
CA THR A 14 3.44 6.23 8.16
C THR A 14 4.80 5.51 8.34
N TYR A 15 5.83 5.92 7.61
CA TYR A 15 7.12 5.26 7.61
C TYR A 15 8.22 6.13 8.23
N HIS A 16 9.04 5.54 9.10
CA HIS A 16 10.20 6.22 9.69
C HIS A 16 11.29 6.56 8.66
N SER A 17 11.51 5.66 7.69
CA SER A 17 12.44 5.85 6.58
C SER A 17 11.82 5.36 5.27
N ILE A 18 12.20 6.02 4.17
CA ILE A 18 11.68 5.73 2.83
C ILE A 18 12.82 5.17 1.99
N SER A 19 12.60 3.99 1.40
CA SER A 19 13.50 3.40 0.42
C SER A 19 12.85 3.35 -0.96
N LYS A 20 13.62 3.64 -2.01
CA LYS A 20 13.17 3.53 -3.40
C LYS A 20 12.69 2.11 -3.75
N LYS A 21 13.35 1.10 -3.19
CA LYS A 21 13.01 -0.32 -3.37
C LYS A 21 11.55 -0.64 -3.04
N TYR A 22 11.01 -0.01 -2.00
CA TYR A 22 9.65 -0.28 -1.51
C TYR A 22 8.62 0.76 -1.98
N LEU A 23 9.01 1.69 -2.86
CA LEU A 23 8.14 2.75 -3.36
C LEU A 23 6.81 2.21 -3.96
N PRO A 24 6.81 1.12 -4.74
CA PRO A 24 5.56 0.55 -5.25
C PRO A 24 4.63 0.06 -4.13
N ARG A 25 5.20 -0.45 -3.03
CA ARG A 25 4.42 -0.93 -1.87
C ARG A 25 3.83 0.23 -1.08
N TYR A 26 4.61 1.28 -0.85
CA TYR A 26 4.14 2.48 -0.16
C TYR A 26 2.97 3.12 -0.91
N LEU A 27 3.07 3.16 -2.24
CA LEU A 27 1.99 3.68 -3.07
C LEU A 27 0.76 2.76 -3.08
N ALA A 28 0.96 1.43 -3.14
CA ALA A 28 -0.14 0.48 -3.08
C ALA A 28 -0.92 0.58 -1.77
N GLU A 29 -0.23 0.70 -0.62
CA GLU A 29 -0.87 0.91 0.68
C GLU A 29 -1.67 2.23 0.68
N PHE A 30 -1.06 3.32 0.20
CA PHE A 30 -1.75 4.61 0.09
C PHE A 30 -3.02 4.50 -0.74
N CYS A 31 -2.96 3.89 -1.93
CA CYS A 31 -4.11 3.69 -2.79
C CYS A 31 -5.21 2.86 -2.11
N PHE A 32 -4.84 1.78 -1.43
CA PHE A 32 -5.80 0.96 -0.67
C PHE A 32 -6.51 1.78 0.40
N ARG A 33 -5.74 2.48 1.26
CA ARG A 33 -6.30 3.33 2.33
C ARG A 33 -7.12 4.48 1.78
N PHE A 34 -6.70 5.10 0.68
CA PHE A 34 -7.39 6.20 0.05
C PHE A 34 -8.73 5.76 -0.54
N ASN A 35 -8.79 4.60 -1.20
CA ASN A 35 -10.04 4.05 -1.74
C ASN A 35 -11.05 3.68 -0.64
N TRP A 36 -10.56 3.28 0.54
CA TRP A 36 -11.40 2.90 1.69
C TRP A 36 -11.57 4.01 2.72
N ARG A 37 -11.14 5.25 2.44
CA ARG A 37 -11.04 6.34 3.42
C ARG A 37 -12.36 6.73 4.10
N PHE A 38 -13.49 6.43 3.49
CA PHE A 38 -14.82 6.72 4.06
C PHE A 38 -15.39 5.56 4.89
N ASN A 39 -14.74 4.41 4.90
CA ASN A 39 -15.26 3.20 5.51
C ASN A 39 -14.20 2.51 6.38
N LEU A 40 -13.56 3.29 7.27
CA LEU A 40 -12.40 2.85 8.04
C LEU A 40 -12.66 1.60 8.88
N LYS A 41 -13.87 1.47 9.43
CA LYS A 41 -14.28 0.29 10.22
C LYS A 41 -14.18 -1.00 9.43
N LYS A 42 -14.43 -0.95 8.11
CA LYS A 42 -14.39 -2.11 7.22
C LYS A 42 -13.04 -2.33 6.55
N THR A 43 -12.10 -1.40 6.64
CA THR A 43 -10.81 -1.49 5.95
C THR A 43 -10.03 -2.75 6.35
N PHE A 44 -10.04 -3.11 7.63
CA PHE A 44 -9.37 -4.31 8.11
C PHE A 44 -10.04 -5.60 7.61
N GLU A 45 -11.37 -5.69 7.72
CA GLU A 45 -12.16 -6.81 7.19
C GLU A 45 -11.94 -6.98 5.69
N GLN A 46 -11.93 -5.88 4.94
CA GLN A 46 -11.68 -5.89 3.51
C GLN A 46 -10.26 -6.38 3.19
N LEU A 47 -9.27 -5.98 3.98
CA LEU A 47 -7.90 -6.42 3.79
C LEU A 47 -7.83 -7.95 3.93
N ILE A 48 -8.40 -8.50 5.01
CA ILE A 48 -8.48 -9.95 5.23
C ILE A 48 -9.22 -10.63 4.07
N TYR A 49 -10.38 -10.10 3.67
CA TYR A 49 -11.16 -10.64 2.56
C TYR A 49 -10.36 -10.68 1.25
N SER A 50 -9.57 -9.63 0.98
CA SER A 50 -8.70 -9.56 -0.20
C SER A 50 -7.56 -10.57 -0.10
N CYS A 51 -6.96 -10.75 1.08
CA CYS A 51 -5.90 -11.73 1.32
C CYS A 51 -6.39 -13.17 1.12
N ILE A 52 -7.59 -13.51 1.61
CA ILE A 52 -8.17 -14.85 1.45
C ILE A 52 -8.42 -15.18 -0.02
N ARG A 53 -8.81 -14.18 -0.82
CA ARG A 53 -9.10 -14.35 -2.25
C ARG A 53 -7.86 -14.30 -3.15
N ALA A 54 -6.76 -13.74 -2.66
CA ALA A 54 -5.52 -13.72 -3.40
C ALA A 54 -4.91 -15.13 -3.45
N ALA A 55 -4.41 -15.54 -4.61
CA ALA A 55 -3.64 -16.76 -4.70
C ALA A 55 -2.39 -16.66 -3.80
N PRO A 56 -1.96 -17.76 -3.15
CA PRO A 56 -0.71 -17.75 -2.40
C PRO A 56 0.46 -17.49 -3.35
N ILE A 57 1.25 -16.47 -3.06
CA ILE A 57 2.42 -16.09 -3.86
C ILE A 57 3.67 -16.18 -2.97
N PRO A 58 4.66 -17.01 -3.33
CA PRO A 58 5.96 -17.03 -2.66
C PRO A 58 6.63 -15.66 -2.60
N GLU A 59 7.37 -15.39 -1.52
CA GLU A 59 7.97 -14.07 -1.26
C GLU A 59 8.89 -13.59 -2.40
N TYR A 60 9.65 -14.50 -3.02
CA TYR A 60 10.56 -14.13 -4.12
C TYR A 60 9.82 -13.60 -5.35
N LEU A 61 8.61 -14.12 -5.65
CA LEU A 61 7.75 -13.60 -6.71
C LEU A 61 7.13 -12.27 -6.31
N LEU A 62 6.74 -12.11 -5.05
CA LEU A 62 6.18 -10.85 -4.54
C LEU A 62 7.19 -9.70 -4.63
N LYS A 63 8.48 -9.98 -4.42
CA LYS A 63 9.58 -9.03 -4.54
C LYS A 63 9.86 -8.58 -5.98
N LEU A 64 9.38 -9.29 -7.00
CA LEU A 64 9.53 -8.85 -8.40
C LEU A 64 8.89 -7.47 -8.64
N ALA A 65 7.86 -7.12 -7.88
CA ALA A 65 7.24 -5.79 -7.93
C ALA A 65 8.19 -4.66 -7.49
N GLU A 66 9.22 -4.96 -6.69
CA GLU A 66 10.22 -4.01 -6.18
C GLU A 66 11.38 -3.78 -7.16
N ILE A 67 11.61 -4.71 -8.10
CA ILE A 67 12.74 -4.64 -9.05
C ILE A 67 12.44 -3.70 -10.23
N ARG A 68 11.15 -3.51 -10.53
CA ARG A 68 10.69 -2.85 -11.76
C ARG A 68 10.71 -1.31 -11.72
N TRP A 69 11.30 -0.71 -10.68
CA TRP A 69 11.34 0.72 -10.39
C TRP A 69 12.69 1.13 -9.83
#